data_AF-A0A1I7WNJ2-F1
#
_entry.id   AF-A0A1I7WNJ2-F1
#
_cell.length_a   1.000
_cell.length_b   1.000
_cell.length_c   1.000
_cell.angle_alpha   90.00
_cell.angle_beta   90.00
_cell.angle_gamma   90.00
#
_symmetry.space_group_name_H-M   'P 1'
#
loop_
_entity.id
_entity.type
_entity.pdbx_description
1 polymer ?
#
loop_
_entity_poly.entity_id
_entity_poly.type
_entity_poly.pdbx_seq_one_letter_code
_entity_poly.pdbx_strand_id
1 'polypeptide(L)'
;MPLDHRQWLQYYHNKDNIYYALGGNEFVKQCPLCKSMYTEKSGCNFVTCANLRCRTQFCWECNAPIKDISHFAGSKCHVGYEDIIRSLFYIKAAIDIKAFAVALAIPLALFSFMCGLPIFIVFAFPSLLVQRIYKSATRNTDSLTLPEWGLLLFKMISLWIVALPVGLLMGINSIFTGFVMFILYIILEEYDKILPMAQRFGIGPFKQMLKDGKEAKKRREKHLDEHKS
;
A
#
# COMPACT_ATOMS: atom_id res chain seq x y z
N MET A 1 -56.50 -31.43 3.82
CA MET A 1 -55.44 -30.59 4.42
C MET A 1 -55.51 -29.21 3.77
N PRO A 2 -55.69 -28.13 4.55
CA PRO A 2 -55.79 -26.78 4.00
C PRO A 2 -54.50 -26.36 3.27
N LEU A 3 -54.63 -25.51 2.25
CA LEU A 3 -53.53 -25.05 1.40
C LEU A 3 -52.42 -24.35 2.22
N ASP A 4 -52.81 -23.50 3.17
CA ASP A 4 -51.88 -22.75 4.02
C ASP A 4 -50.99 -23.68 4.85
N HIS A 5 -51.55 -24.79 5.33
CA HIS A 5 -50.79 -25.77 6.11
C HIS A 5 -49.74 -26.49 5.26
N ARG A 6 -50.02 -26.75 3.97
CA ARG A 6 -49.03 -27.34 3.05
C ARG A 6 -47.89 -26.37 2.75
N GLN A 7 -48.19 -25.10 2.52
CA GLN A 7 -47.17 -24.07 2.29
C GLN A 7 -46.27 -23.90 3.52
N TRP A 8 -46.87 -23.90 4.71
CA TRP A 8 -46.14 -23.85 5.98
C TRP A 8 -45.20 -25.04 6.15
N LEU A 9 -45.67 -26.27 5.90
CA LEU A 9 -44.83 -27.47 5.96
C LEU A 9 -43.67 -27.41 4.95
N GLN A 10 -43.95 -26.94 3.73
CA GLN A 10 -42.92 -26.81 2.69
C GLN A 10 -41.88 -25.75 3.05
N TYR A 11 -42.28 -24.65 3.69
CA TYR A 11 -41.37 -23.64 4.22
C TYR A 11 -40.43 -24.23 5.29
N TYR A 12 -40.95 -24.97 6.26
CA TYR A 12 -40.13 -25.62 7.29
C TYR A 12 -39.19 -26.67 6.68
N HIS A 13 -39.69 -27.51 5.77
CA HIS A 13 -38.86 -28.50 5.09
C HIS A 13 -37.69 -27.85 4.33
N ASN A 14 -37.96 -26.79 3.56
CA ASN A 14 -36.92 -26.07 2.83
C ASN A 14 -35.91 -25.40 3.78
N LYS A 15 -36.40 -24.80 4.87
CA LYS A 15 -35.55 -24.19 5.89
C LYS A 15 -34.63 -25.24 6.52
N ASP A 16 -35.16 -26.38 6.93
CA ASP A 16 -34.40 -27.45 7.57
C ASP A 16 -33.38 -28.05 6.58
N ASN A 17 -33.77 -28.27 5.32
CA ASN A 17 -32.84 -28.74 4.28
C ASN A 17 -31.64 -27.80 4.10
N ILE A 18 -31.86 -26.48 4.08
CA ILE A 18 -30.77 -25.49 4.00
C ILE A 18 -29.90 -25.56 5.27
N TYR A 19 -30.51 -25.65 6.45
CA TYR A 19 -29.78 -25.79 7.71
C TYR A 19 -28.89 -27.04 7.75
N TYR A 20 -29.43 -28.20 7.33
CA TYR A 20 -28.67 -29.44 7.24
C TYR A 20 -27.55 -29.36 6.20
N ALA A 21 -27.82 -28.79 5.03
CA ALA A 21 -26.81 -28.62 3.98
C ALA A 21 -25.63 -27.74 4.42
N LEU A 22 -25.85 -26.82 5.35
CA LEU A 22 -24.82 -25.91 5.88
C LEU A 22 -24.08 -26.48 7.11
N GLY A 23 -24.33 -27.74 7.50
CA GLY A 23 -23.62 -28.40 8.61
C GLY A 23 -24.36 -28.41 9.94
N GLY A 24 -25.61 -27.94 10.00
CA GLY A 24 -26.45 -28.00 11.21
C GLY A 24 -26.23 -26.88 12.22
N ASN A 25 -26.87 -26.98 13.39
CA ASN A 25 -26.99 -25.89 14.37
C ASN A 25 -25.67 -25.39 14.97
N GLU A 26 -24.62 -26.22 14.97
CA GLU A 26 -23.34 -25.87 15.59
C GLU A 26 -22.48 -24.96 14.69
N PHE A 27 -22.61 -25.09 13.36
CA PHE A 27 -21.75 -24.40 12.39
C PHE A 27 -22.48 -23.27 11.63
N VAL A 28 -23.78 -23.10 11.89
CA VAL A 28 -24.62 -22.11 11.20
C VAL A 28 -25.06 -21.02 12.17
N LYS A 29 -24.76 -19.76 11.82
CA LYS A 29 -25.29 -18.59 12.52
C LYS A 29 -26.11 -17.72 11.60
N GLN A 30 -27.14 -17.11 12.17
CA GLN A 30 -28.01 -16.18 11.46
C GLN A 30 -27.61 -14.74 11.75
N CYS A 31 -27.62 -13.90 10.71
CA CYS A 31 -27.46 -12.46 10.87
C CYS A 31 -28.51 -11.93 11.88
N PRO A 32 -28.12 -11.12 12.88
CA PRO A 32 -29.02 -10.66 13.93
C PRO A 32 -30.22 -9.86 13.37
N LEU A 33 -30.04 -9.16 12.25
CA LEU A 33 -31.08 -8.33 11.63
C LEU A 33 -31.90 -9.08 10.57
N CYS A 34 -31.29 -9.54 9.47
CA CYS A 34 -32.04 -10.10 8.33
C CYS A 34 -32.19 -11.62 8.35
N LYS A 35 -31.67 -12.30 9.38
CA LYS A 35 -31.76 -13.76 9.59
C LYS A 35 -31.20 -14.61 8.44
N SER A 36 -30.40 -14.04 7.54
CA SER A 36 -29.65 -14.80 6.55
C SER A 36 -28.65 -15.71 7.26
N MET A 37 -28.51 -16.93 6.76
CA MET A 37 -27.67 -17.96 7.35
C MET A 37 -26.26 -17.86 6.78
N TYR A 38 -25.27 -18.03 7.65
CA TYR A 38 -23.86 -18.07 7.32
C TYR A 38 -23.24 -19.28 7.99
N THR A 39 -22.19 -19.82 7.38
CA THR A 39 -21.38 -20.90 7.94
C THR A 39 -20.11 -20.35 8.57
N GLU A 40 -19.60 -21.06 9.58
CA GLU A 40 -18.36 -20.69 10.22
C GLU A 40 -17.22 -20.74 9.22
N LYS A 41 -16.54 -19.60 9.05
CA LYS A 41 -15.25 -19.57 8.36
C LYS A 41 -14.17 -19.63 9.42
N SER A 42 -13.38 -20.69 9.42
CA SER A 42 -12.29 -20.87 10.38
C SER A 42 -11.36 -19.65 10.41
N GLY A 43 -11.09 -19.14 11.61
CA GLY A 43 -10.21 -18.00 11.82
C GLY A 43 -10.79 -16.64 11.47
N CYS A 44 -12.10 -16.53 11.21
CA CYS A 44 -12.78 -15.27 10.91
C CYS A 44 -13.97 -15.09 11.87
N ASN A 45 -13.82 -14.15 12.80
CA ASN A 45 -14.87 -13.81 13.76
C ASN A 45 -15.63 -12.55 13.36
N PHE A 46 -15.11 -11.78 12.41
CA PHE A 46 -15.76 -10.60 11.86
C PHE A 46 -16.51 -10.92 10.57
N VAL A 47 -17.84 -11.09 10.68
CA VAL A 47 -18.68 -11.47 9.54
C VAL A 47 -19.46 -10.28 9.02
N THR A 48 -19.43 -10.07 7.71
CA THR A 48 -20.27 -9.08 7.02
C THR A 48 -21.40 -9.79 6.31
N CYS A 49 -22.64 -9.38 6.59
CA CYS A 49 -23.82 -9.92 5.94
C CYS A 49 -23.77 -9.70 4.41
N ALA A 50 -23.82 -10.80 3.64
CA ALA A 50 -23.85 -10.80 2.18
C ALA A 50 -25.11 -10.16 1.57
N ASN A 51 -26.21 -10.05 2.33
CA ASN A 51 -27.40 -9.34 1.85
C ASN A 51 -27.07 -7.84 1.67
N LEU A 52 -27.07 -7.39 0.42
CA LEU A 52 -26.71 -6.03 0.01
C LEU A 52 -27.55 -4.94 0.68
N ARG A 53 -28.80 -5.24 1.09
CA ARG A 53 -29.65 -4.29 1.82
C ARG A 53 -29.33 -4.21 3.30
N CYS A 54 -28.86 -5.31 3.89
CA CYS A 54 -28.56 -5.38 5.31
C CYS A 54 -27.13 -4.90 5.62
N ARG A 55 -26.13 -5.46 4.91
CA ARG A 55 -24.68 -5.19 5.05
C ARG A 55 -24.16 -5.07 6.49
N THR A 56 -24.90 -5.60 7.45
CA THR A 56 -24.57 -5.45 8.86
C THR A 56 -23.42 -6.37 9.19
N GLN A 57 -22.45 -5.80 9.90
CA GLN A 57 -21.30 -6.52 10.43
C GLN A 57 -21.69 -7.08 11.78
N PHE A 58 -21.29 -8.31 12.08
CA PHE A 58 -21.60 -8.96 13.35
C PHE A 58 -20.49 -9.92 13.76
N CYS A 59 -20.41 -10.18 15.06
CA CYS A 59 -19.43 -11.10 15.63
C CYS A 59 -19.91 -12.54 15.44
N TRP A 60 -19.04 -13.42 14.97
CA TRP A 60 -19.35 -14.84 14.93
C TRP A 60 -19.59 -15.39 16.34
N GLU A 61 -18.75 -15.07 17.33
CA GLU A 61 -18.83 -15.65 18.68
C GLU A 61 -20.12 -15.25 19.41
N CYS A 62 -20.37 -13.94 19.59
CA CYS A 62 -21.50 -13.46 20.39
C CYS A 62 -22.78 -13.16 19.58
N ASN A 63 -22.73 -13.26 18.24
CA ASN A 63 -23.82 -12.94 17.32
C ASN A 63 -24.39 -11.51 17.45
N ALA A 64 -23.64 -10.59 18.07
CA ALA A 64 -24.04 -9.19 18.22
C ALA A 64 -23.60 -8.36 17.00
N PRO A 65 -24.38 -7.33 16.61
CA PRO A 65 -23.98 -6.41 15.56
C PRO A 65 -22.75 -5.60 16.01
N ILE A 66 -21.78 -5.47 15.10
CA ILE A 66 -20.54 -4.72 15.29
C ILE A 66 -20.64 -3.42 14.48
N LYS A 67 -20.30 -2.30 15.12
CA LYS A 67 -20.09 -1.02 14.42
C LYS A 67 -18.62 -0.79 14.11
N ASP A 68 -17.76 -1.10 15.08
CA ASP A 68 -16.32 -0.86 15.02
C ASP A 68 -15.53 -2.07 15.55
N ILE A 69 -14.25 -2.17 15.17
CA ILE A 69 -13.31 -3.20 15.65
C ILE A 69 -13.13 -3.18 17.18
N SER A 70 -13.53 -2.10 17.86
CA SER A 70 -13.50 -1.97 19.32
C SER A 70 -14.27 -3.09 20.04
N HIS A 71 -15.23 -3.75 19.38
CA HIS A 71 -15.92 -4.93 19.91
C HIS A 71 -14.94 -6.03 20.36
N PHE A 72 -13.82 -6.20 19.64
CA PHE A 72 -12.82 -7.22 19.93
C PHE A 72 -11.68 -6.74 20.85
N ALA A 73 -11.71 -5.49 21.29
CA ALA A 73 -10.76 -5.00 22.29
C ALA A 73 -11.13 -5.47 23.72
N GLY A 74 -12.36 -5.97 23.92
CA GLY A 74 -12.82 -6.51 25.19
C GLY A 74 -12.38 -7.96 25.45
N SER A 75 -12.51 -8.42 26.70
CA SER A 75 -12.09 -9.76 27.12
C SER A 75 -12.98 -10.92 26.64
N LYS A 76 -14.18 -10.63 26.10
CA LYS A 76 -15.20 -11.66 25.78
C LYS A 76 -15.16 -12.16 24.34
N CYS A 77 -14.65 -11.37 23.39
CA CYS A 77 -14.63 -11.74 21.97
C CYS A 77 -13.27 -11.48 21.36
N HIS A 78 -12.74 -12.44 20.59
CA HIS A 78 -11.39 -12.35 20.02
C HIS A 78 -11.41 -12.10 18.51
N VAL A 79 -10.40 -11.37 18.01
CA VAL A 79 -10.21 -11.17 16.57
C VAL A 79 -9.68 -12.47 15.96
N GLY A 80 -10.28 -12.93 14.87
CA GLY A 80 -9.80 -14.08 14.11
C GLY A 80 -8.49 -13.76 13.36
N TYR A 81 -7.64 -14.77 13.14
CA TYR A 81 -6.36 -14.56 12.45
C TYR A 81 -6.56 -14.06 11.00
N GLU A 82 -7.60 -14.53 10.29
CA GLU A 82 -7.92 -14.08 8.92
C GLU A 82 -8.29 -12.60 8.90
N ASP A 83 -8.96 -12.11 9.95
CA ASP A 83 -9.39 -10.72 10.06
C ASP A 83 -8.16 -9.79 10.21
N ILE A 84 -7.18 -10.22 11.02
CA ILE A 84 -5.91 -9.50 11.18
C ILE A 84 -5.15 -9.48 9.87
N ILE A 85 -5.00 -10.62 9.19
CA ILE A 85 -4.32 -10.69 7.89
C ILE A 85 -4.98 -9.77 6.86
N ARG A 86 -6.32 -9.77 6.80
CA ARG A 86 -7.07 -8.92 5.89
C ARG A 86 -6.87 -7.43 6.18
N SER A 87 -6.80 -7.03 7.45
CA SER A 87 -6.50 -5.64 7.84
C SER A 87 -5.05 -5.25 7.50
N LEU A 88 -4.08 -6.14 7.75
CA LEU A 88 -2.67 -5.95 7.40
C LEU A 88 -2.45 -5.86 5.89
N PHE A 89 -3.26 -6.54 5.09
CA PHE A 89 -3.17 -6.47 3.63
C PHE A 89 -3.42 -5.05 3.11
N TYR A 90 -4.39 -4.31 3.66
CA TYR A 90 -4.63 -2.92 3.25
C TYR A 90 -3.50 -1.99 3.68
N ILE A 91 -2.91 -2.22 4.85
CA ILE A 91 -1.75 -1.46 5.32
C ILE A 91 -0.54 -1.76 4.43
N LYS A 92 -0.28 -3.04 4.13
CA LYS A 92 0.78 -3.48 3.20
C LYS A 92 0.57 -2.86 1.82
N ALA A 93 -0.62 -2.97 1.24
CA ALA A 93 -0.95 -2.35 -0.04
C ALA A 93 -0.80 -0.81 -0.03
N ALA A 94 -1.21 -0.14 1.04
CA ALA A 94 -1.08 1.31 1.16
C ALA A 94 0.39 1.76 1.31
N ILE A 95 1.21 0.97 2.02
CA ILE A 95 2.65 1.18 2.13
C ILE A 95 3.30 0.93 0.78
N ASP A 96 2.96 -0.18 0.10
CA ASP A 96 3.57 -0.57 -1.18
C ASP A 96 3.25 0.44 -2.29
N ILE A 97 1.99 0.90 -2.40
CA ILE A 97 1.58 1.88 -3.41
C ILE A 97 2.30 3.22 -3.20
N LYS A 98 2.39 3.69 -1.95
CA LYS A 98 3.04 4.96 -1.63
C LYS A 98 4.56 4.87 -1.73
N ALA A 99 5.15 3.77 -1.24
CA ALA A 99 6.57 3.53 -1.32
C ALA A 99 7.03 3.42 -2.78
N PHE A 100 6.26 2.76 -3.64
CA PHE A 100 6.53 2.68 -5.07
C PHE A 100 6.46 4.05 -5.76
N ALA A 101 5.41 4.83 -5.50
CA ALA A 101 5.27 6.17 -6.04
C ALA A 101 6.42 7.10 -5.57
N VAL A 102 6.80 7.01 -4.30
CA VAL A 102 7.91 7.78 -3.73
C VAL A 102 9.26 7.31 -4.28
N ALA A 103 9.47 6.00 -4.42
CA ALA A 103 10.68 5.41 -4.99
C ALA A 103 10.88 5.80 -6.47
N LEU A 104 9.80 5.97 -7.24
CA LEU A 104 9.88 6.50 -8.61
C LEU A 104 10.01 8.02 -8.66
N ALA A 105 9.31 8.75 -7.79
CA ALA A 105 9.30 10.21 -7.80
C ALA A 105 10.62 10.82 -7.31
N ILE A 106 11.28 10.23 -6.32
CA ILE A 106 12.52 10.76 -5.74
C ILE A 106 13.65 10.84 -6.78
N PRO A 107 14.00 9.78 -7.54
CA PRO A 107 15.03 9.84 -8.56
C PRO A 107 14.71 10.85 -9.66
N LEU A 108 13.44 10.91 -10.09
CA LEU A 108 12.98 11.88 -11.10
C LEU A 108 13.11 13.33 -10.62
N ALA A 109 12.71 13.60 -9.37
CA ALA A 109 12.83 14.92 -8.77
C ALA A 109 14.30 15.31 -8.60
N LEU A 110 15.13 14.41 -8.07
CA LEU A 110 16.57 14.63 -7.92
C LEU A 110 17.23 14.89 -9.28
N PHE A 111 16.92 14.09 -10.30
CA PHE A 111 17.42 14.30 -11.65
C PHE A 111 16.99 15.66 -12.22
N SER A 112 15.73 16.05 -12.03
CA SER A 112 15.22 17.35 -12.45
C SER A 112 15.96 18.51 -11.78
N PHE A 113 16.24 18.42 -10.48
CA PHE A 113 17.06 19.42 -9.78
C PHE A 113 18.51 19.42 -10.26
N MET A 114 19.11 18.25 -10.47
CA MET A 114 20.51 18.10 -10.89
C MET A 114 20.74 18.60 -12.30
N CYS A 115 19.80 18.44 -13.23
CA CYS A 115 19.90 19.00 -14.58
C CYS A 115 19.38 20.45 -14.66
N GLY A 116 18.31 20.76 -13.93
CA GLY A 116 17.65 22.06 -13.97
C GLY A 116 18.49 23.18 -13.36
N LEU A 117 19.16 22.94 -12.22
CA LEU A 117 19.99 23.97 -11.57
C LEU A 117 21.17 24.43 -12.43
N PRO A 118 22.00 23.53 -13.01
CA PRO A 118 23.09 23.94 -13.89
C PRO A 118 22.61 24.65 -15.14
N ILE A 119 21.54 24.18 -15.79
CA ILE A 119 20.95 24.84 -16.95
C ILE A 119 20.46 26.24 -16.56
N PHE A 120 19.76 26.37 -15.44
CA PHE A 120 19.32 27.66 -14.93
C PHE A 120 20.51 28.59 -14.66
N ILE A 121 21.57 28.12 -14.01
CA ILE A 121 22.77 28.91 -13.76
C ILE A 121 23.44 29.34 -15.06
N VAL A 122 23.56 28.43 -16.04
CA VAL A 122 24.21 28.69 -17.33
C VAL A 122 23.42 29.64 -18.22
N PHE A 123 22.10 29.68 -18.15
CA PHE A 123 21.27 30.53 -19.02
C PHE A 123 20.70 31.77 -18.32
N ALA A 124 20.21 31.63 -17.10
CA ALA A 124 19.60 32.74 -16.36
C ALA A 124 20.66 33.71 -15.82
N PHE A 125 21.80 33.20 -15.32
CA PHE A 125 22.81 34.10 -14.75
C PHE A 125 23.47 35.00 -15.80
N PRO A 126 23.86 34.51 -17.00
CA PRO A 126 24.32 35.36 -18.10
C PRO A 126 23.30 36.41 -18.55
N SER A 127 22.04 36.02 -18.72
CA SER A 127 21.01 36.96 -19.16
C SER A 127 20.79 38.07 -18.14
N LEU A 128 20.81 37.75 -16.84
CA LEU A 128 20.75 38.75 -15.76
C LEU A 128 21.99 39.64 -15.72
N LEU A 129 23.19 39.10 -15.97
CA LEU A 129 24.43 39.89 -16.05
C LEU A 129 24.42 40.84 -17.25
N VAL A 130 24.04 40.34 -18.43
CA VAL A 130 23.90 41.15 -19.65
C VAL A 130 22.89 42.27 -19.41
N GLN A 131 21.73 41.97 -18.81
CA GLN A 131 20.73 42.98 -18.49
C GLN A 131 21.26 44.05 -17.53
N ARG A 132 22.02 43.66 -16.49
CA ARG A 132 22.64 44.63 -15.56
C ARG A 132 23.67 45.51 -16.26
N ILE A 133 24.56 44.91 -17.05
CA ILE A 133 25.61 45.64 -17.77
C ILE A 133 24.98 46.57 -18.80
N TYR A 134 24.03 46.08 -19.59
CA TYR A 134 23.28 46.87 -20.55
C TYR A 134 22.63 48.07 -19.86
N LYS A 135 21.83 47.85 -18.81
CA LYS A 135 21.17 48.94 -18.06
C LYS A 135 22.15 49.94 -17.45
N SER A 136 23.35 49.50 -17.08
CA SER A 136 24.41 50.37 -16.58
C SER A 136 25.07 51.18 -17.71
N ALA A 137 25.27 50.58 -18.88
CA ALA A 137 25.90 51.22 -20.04
C ALA A 137 24.96 52.22 -20.71
N THR A 138 23.68 51.87 -20.93
CA THR A 138 22.68 52.76 -21.53
C THR A 138 22.43 54.03 -20.71
N ARG A 139 22.86 54.06 -19.44
CA ARG A 139 22.80 55.25 -18.60
C ARG A 139 23.85 56.30 -18.96
N ASN A 140 24.97 55.89 -19.55
CA ASN A 140 26.13 56.75 -19.78
C ASN A 140 26.54 56.86 -21.26
N THR A 141 26.37 55.83 -22.10
CA THR A 141 26.73 55.81 -23.53
C THR A 141 25.93 54.78 -24.33
N ASP A 142 25.62 55.04 -25.61
CA ASP A 142 24.78 54.16 -26.46
C ASP A 142 25.46 52.87 -26.98
N SER A 143 26.78 52.72 -26.83
CA SER A 143 27.51 51.53 -27.29
C SER A 143 28.33 50.87 -26.19
N LEU A 144 28.38 49.54 -26.21
CA LEU A 144 29.23 48.74 -25.32
C LEU A 144 30.69 48.90 -25.75
N THR A 145 31.56 49.24 -24.80
CA THR A 145 32.99 49.37 -25.08
C THR A 145 33.65 47.99 -25.20
N LEU A 146 34.68 47.88 -26.04
CA LEU A 146 35.48 46.65 -26.24
C LEU A 146 35.95 45.98 -24.92
N PRO A 147 36.42 46.71 -23.89
CA PRO A 147 36.78 46.10 -22.60
C PRO A 147 35.59 45.50 -21.84
N GLU A 148 34.39 46.07 -21.95
CA GLU A 148 33.18 45.52 -21.30
C GLU A 148 32.78 44.18 -21.94
N TRP A 149 32.92 44.08 -23.27
CA TRP A 149 32.74 42.81 -23.99
C TRP A 149 33.74 41.74 -23.54
N GLY A 150 35.01 42.12 -23.38
CA GLY A 150 36.04 41.21 -22.86
C GLY A 150 35.73 40.69 -21.46
N LEU A 151 35.28 41.58 -20.56
CA LEU A 151 34.93 41.22 -19.19
C LEU A 151 33.66 40.35 -19.10
N LEU A 152 32.71 40.56 -20.01
CA LEU A 152 31.50 39.74 -20.14
C LEU A 152 31.88 38.32 -20.61
N LEU A 153 32.64 38.20 -21.70
CA LEU A 153 33.11 36.90 -22.21
C LEU A 153 33.94 36.15 -21.17
N PHE A 154 34.84 36.83 -20.47
CA PHE A 154 35.64 36.23 -19.39
C PHE A 154 34.75 35.66 -18.28
N LYS A 155 33.75 36.43 -17.82
CA LYS A 155 32.79 35.96 -16.81
C LYS A 155 31.99 34.76 -17.30
N MET A 156 31.52 34.79 -18.54
CA MET A 156 30.82 33.65 -19.15
C MET A 156 31.68 32.39 -19.14
N ILE A 157 32.90 32.48 -19.64
CA ILE A 157 33.83 31.34 -19.73
C ILE A 157 34.18 30.82 -18.34
N SER A 158 34.49 31.69 -17.38
CA SER A 158 34.80 31.29 -16.00
C SER A 158 33.66 30.53 -15.34
N LEU A 159 32.41 30.92 -15.63
CA LEU A 159 31.23 30.31 -15.06
C LEU A 159 30.96 28.94 -15.67
N TRP A 160 31.20 28.79 -16.98
CA TRP A 160 31.17 27.48 -17.66
C TRP A 160 32.23 26.51 -17.12
N ILE A 161 33.46 26.98 -16.90
CA ILE A 161 34.57 26.16 -16.39
C ILE A 161 34.25 25.62 -14.99
N VAL A 162 33.53 26.38 -14.15
CA VAL A 162 33.12 25.92 -12.81
C VAL A 162 31.84 25.09 -12.87
N ALA A 163 30.86 25.48 -13.68
CA ALA A 163 29.55 24.82 -13.73
C ALA A 163 29.63 23.40 -14.29
N LEU A 164 30.48 23.16 -15.30
CA LEU A 164 30.62 21.85 -15.94
C LEU A 164 31.10 20.75 -14.98
N PRO A 165 32.23 20.89 -14.26
CA PRO A 165 32.69 19.86 -13.32
C PRO A 165 31.75 19.68 -12.13
N VAL A 166 31.14 20.76 -11.62
CA VAL A 166 30.16 20.68 -10.54
C VAL A 166 28.92 19.91 -10.98
N GLY A 167 28.39 20.23 -12.17
CA GLY A 167 27.24 19.52 -12.75
C GLY A 167 27.54 18.04 -13.01
N LEU A 168 28.75 17.71 -13.48
CA LEU A 168 29.17 16.34 -13.75
C LEU A 168 29.31 15.52 -12.45
N LEU A 169 29.94 16.07 -11.41
CA LEU A 169 30.04 15.43 -10.10
C LEU A 169 28.65 15.20 -9.47
N MET A 170 27.78 16.19 -9.56
CA MET A 170 26.39 16.09 -9.11
C MET A 170 25.61 15.01 -9.86
N GLY A 171 25.76 14.93 -11.18
CA GLY A 171 25.14 13.90 -12.01
C GLY A 171 25.55 12.48 -11.61
N ILE A 172 26.86 12.24 -11.41
CA ILE A 172 27.38 10.93 -10.99
C ILE A 172 26.81 10.52 -9.63
N ASN A 173 26.77 11.44 -8.65
CA ASN A 173 26.20 11.17 -7.33
C ASN A 173 24.70 10.85 -7.39
N SER A 174 23.95 11.52 -8.26
CA SER A 174 22.53 11.24 -8.45
C SER A 174 22.29 9.84 -9.04
N ILE A 175 23.12 9.41 -9.99
CA ILE A 175 23.02 8.07 -10.57
C ILE A 175 23.34 7.02 -9.50
N PHE A 176 24.39 7.24 -8.71
CA PHE A 176 24.80 6.32 -7.65
C PHE A 176 23.72 6.18 -6.58
N THR A 177 23.18 7.29 -6.09
CA THR A 177 22.08 7.28 -5.09
C THR A 177 20.82 6.61 -5.63
N GLY A 178 20.44 6.88 -6.88
CA GLY A 178 19.33 6.20 -7.55
C GLY A 178 19.54 4.69 -7.64
N PHE A 179 20.75 4.25 -7.98
CA PHE A 179 21.11 2.82 -8.04
C PHE A 179 21.05 2.14 -6.66
N VAL A 180 21.55 2.79 -5.61
CA VAL A 180 21.47 2.27 -4.23
C VAL A 180 20.02 2.14 -3.78
N MET A 181 19.17 3.14 -4.06
CA MET A 181 17.75 3.08 -3.72
C MET A 181 17.02 1.97 -4.49
N PHE A 182 17.40 1.74 -5.76
CA PHE A 182 16.85 0.64 -6.55
C PHE A 182 17.23 -0.74 -5.98
N ILE A 183 18.49 -0.93 -5.56
CA ILE A 183 18.90 -2.17 -4.89
C ILE A 183 18.15 -2.37 -3.58
N LEU A 184 18.05 -1.33 -2.74
CA LEU A 184 17.29 -1.39 -1.49
C LEU A 184 15.82 -1.74 -1.74
N TYR A 185 15.22 -1.19 -2.79
CA TYR A 185 13.87 -1.53 -3.21
C TYR A 185 13.73 -3.00 -3.59
N ILE A 186 14.65 -3.55 -4.40
CA ILE A 186 14.64 -4.98 -4.74
C ILE A 186 14.75 -5.85 -3.48
N ILE A 187 15.63 -5.49 -2.54
CA ILE A 187 15.80 -6.22 -1.27
C ILE A 187 14.51 -6.17 -0.42
N LEU A 188 13.81 -5.02 -0.42
CA LEU A 188 12.52 -4.83 0.25
C LEU A 188 11.38 -5.58 -0.44
N GLU A 189 11.38 -5.67 -1.77
CA GLU A 189 10.41 -6.47 -2.51
C GLU A 189 10.62 -7.97 -2.23
N GLU A 190 11.88 -8.37 -2.08
CA GLU A 190 12.26 -9.73 -1.72
C GLU A 190 12.12 -10.04 -0.22
N TYR A 191 11.60 -9.10 0.57
CA TYR A 191 11.42 -9.24 2.02
C TYR A 191 10.45 -10.36 2.42
N ASP A 192 9.52 -10.74 1.52
CA ASP A 192 8.68 -11.92 1.70
C ASP A 192 9.52 -13.23 1.73
N LYS A 193 10.72 -13.24 1.11
CA LYS A 193 11.73 -14.31 1.24
C LYS A 193 12.68 -14.11 2.43
N ILE A 194 12.79 -12.90 2.98
CA ILE A 194 13.62 -12.59 4.18
C ILE A 194 12.84 -12.84 5.48
N LEU A 195 11.51 -12.80 5.43
CA LEU A 195 10.60 -13.20 6.52
C LEU A 195 10.96 -14.54 7.19
N PRO A 196 11.29 -15.63 6.46
CA PRO A 196 11.80 -16.87 7.06
C PRO A 196 13.21 -16.75 7.67
N MET A 197 14.00 -15.73 7.34
CA MET A 197 15.31 -15.48 7.95
C MET A 197 15.20 -14.65 9.23
N ALA A 198 14.26 -13.68 9.27
CA ALA A 198 13.86 -12.98 10.48
C ALA A 198 13.27 -13.92 11.57
N GLN A 199 12.82 -15.12 11.18
CA GLN A 199 12.45 -16.20 12.12
C GLN A 199 13.56 -16.57 13.11
N ARG A 200 14.84 -16.33 12.77
CA ARG A 200 15.97 -16.59 13.67
C ARG A 200 16.14 -15.55 14.78
N PHE A 201 15.48 -14.38 14.68
CA PHE A 201 15.65 -13.25 15.60
C PHE A 201 14.53 -13.08 16.64
N GLY A 202 13.67 -14.08 16.86
CA GLY A 202 12.84 -14.14 18.08
C GLY A 202 11.46 -13.47 18.04
N ILE A 203 10.83 -13.33 16.87
CA ILE A 203 9.42 -12.91 16.76
C ILE A 203 8.49 -14.11 17.09
N GLY A 204 8.45 -14.48 18.39
CA GLY A 204 7.81 -15.69 18.92
C GLY A 204 6.30 -15.86 18.67
N PRO A 205 5.43 -14.83 18.85
CA PRO A 205 3.98 -15.02 18.73
C PRO A 205 3.51 -15.17 17.27
N PHE A 206 4.26 -14.60 16.32
CA PHE A 206 3.95 -14.68 14.89
C PHE A 206 4.16 -16.09 14.33
N LYS A 207 5.06 -16.87 14.94
CA LYS A 207 5.34 -18.27 14.60
C LYS A 207 4.13 -19.18 14.86
N GLN A 208 3.46 -19.00 15.99
CA GLN A 208 2.28 -19.78 16.35
C GLN A 208 1.15 -19.51 15.34
N MET A 209 0.87 -18.23 15.09
CA MET A 209 -0.18 -17.81 14.14
C MET A 209 0.07 -18.29 12.70
N LEU A 210 1.29 -18.18 12.18
CA LEU A 210 1.60 -18.66 10.82
C LEU A 210 1.55 -20.18 10.70
N LYS A 211 1.95 -20.90 11.76
CA LYS A 211 1.88 -22.37 11.79
C LYS A 211 0.43 -22.83 11.84
N ASP A 212 -0.38 -22.23 12.71
CA ASP A 212 -1.79 -22.54 12.88
C ASP A 212 -2.58 -22.23 11.60
N GLY A 213 -2.27 -21.11 10.91
CA GLY A 213 -2.87 -20.77 9.61
C GLY A 213 -2.52 -21.76 8.49
N LYS A 214 -1.27 -22.23 8.42
CA LYS A 214 -0.86 -23.25 7.43
C LYS A 214 -1.50 -24.60 7.71
N GLU A 215 -1.58 -25.01 8.97
CA GLU A 215 -2.26 -26.25 9.35
C GLU A 215 -3.76 -26.19 9.08
N ALA A 216 -4.41 -25.05 9.36
CA ALA A 216 -5.82 -24.83 9.04
C ALA A 216 -6.09 -24.92 7.53
N LYS A 217 -5.25 -24.30 6.69
CA LYS A 217 -5.37 -24.38 5.23
C LYS A 217 -5.22 -25.82 4.72
N LYS A 218 -4.22 -26.56 5.22
CA LYS A 218 -3.96 -27.96 4.81
C LYS A 218 -5.09 -28.90 5.22
N ARG A 219 -5.72 -28.69 6.39
CA ARG A 219 -6.91 -29.46 6.81
C ARG A 219 -8.10 -29.18 5.88
N ARG A 220 -8.28 -27.93 5.46
CA ARG A 220 -9.35 -27.54 4.53
C ARG A 220 -9.18 -28.15 3.13
N GLU A 221 -7.95 -28.18 2.62
CA GLU A 221 -7.64 -28.83 1.33
C GLU A 221 -7.96 -30.34 1.39
N LYS A 222 -7.55 -31.03 2.46
CA LYS A 222 -7.90 -32.45 2.67
C LYS A 222 -9.42 -32.70 2.71
N HIS A 223 -10.16 -31.88 3.46
CA HIS A 223 -11.63 -32.00 3.50
C HIS A 223 -12.29 -31.76 2.13
N LEU A 224 -11.74 -30.87 1.30
CA LEU A 224 -12.26 -30.63 -0.05
C LEU A 224 -11.96 -31.79 -1.00
N ASP A 225 -10.84 -32.49 -0.81
CA ASP A 225 -10.46 -33.67 -1.60
C ASP A 225 -11.29 -34.90 -1.20
N GLU A 226 -11.57 -35.08 0.09
CA GLU A 226 -12.43 -36.16 0.61
C GLU A 226 -13.90 -36.05 0.15
N HIS A 227 -14.39 -34.84 -0.10
CA HIS A 227 -15.75 -34.62 -0.63
C HIS A 227 -15.89 -34.77 -2.15
N LYS A 228 -14.77 -34.92 -2.88
CA LYS A 228 -14.76 -35.08 -4.35
C LYS A 228 -14.66 -36.53 -4.82
N SER A 229 -14.29 -37.46 -3.94
CA SER A 229 -14.27 -38.91 -4.17
C SER A 229 -15.59 -39.57 -3.80
#